data_AF-A0A3C0BZT6-F1
#
_entry.id   AF-A0A3C0BZT6-F1
#
_cell.length_a   1.000
_cell.length_b   1.000
_cell.length_c   1.000
_cell.angle_alpha   90.00
_cell.angle_beta   90.00
_cell.angle_gamma   90.00
#
_symmetry.space_group_name_H-M   'P 1'
#
loop_
_entity.id
_entity.type
_entity.pdbx_description
1 polymer ?
#
loop_
_entity_poly.entity_id
_entity_poly.type
_entity_poly.pdbx_seq_one_letter_code
_entity_poly.pdbx_strand_id
1 'polypeptide(L)'
;AATVAAEHLTAILADDLMKNKDHFADQGKSVAKLWYWHALEESEHKAVAFDVYIQVGGTIKGRRKALIFATFFILKDTFRSMFIMLKNDGQLWKIRTWIDGINFLFLKPGILRRILIPWLKFFRKDFHPWDHNNLDSIDYWKRQITQKSTANL
;
A
#
# COMPACT_ATOMS: atom_id res chain seq x y z
N ALA A 1 12.71 -12.15 4.88
CA ALA A 1 11.94 -11.46 5.96
C ALA A 1 11.61 -10.02 5.57
N ALA A 2 12.61 -9.18 5.26
CA ALA A 2 12.40 -7.80 4.83
C ALA A 2 11.47 -7.71 3.61
N THR A 3 11.71 -8.51 2.57
CA THR A 3 10.85 -8.59 1.37
C THR A 3 9.39 -8.88 1.74
N VAL A 4 9.10 -9.96 2.48
CA VAL A 4 7.72 -10.29 2.93
C VAL A 4 7.03 -9.12 3.64
N ALA A 5 7.77 -8.42 4.50
CA ALA A 5 7.24 -7.31 5.26
C ALA A 5 6.94 -6.08 4.38
N ALA A 6 7.84 -5.78 3.42
CA ALA A 6 7.64 -4.71 2.45
C ALA A 6 6.44 -5.01 1.56
N GLU A 7 6.42 -6.18 0.91
CA GLU A 7 5.36 -6.65 0.02
C GLU A 7 3.99 -6.72 0.72
N HIS A 8 3.94 -7.15 1.98
CA HIS A 8 2.69 -7.12 2.74
C HIS A 8 2.21 -5.68 3.00
N LEU A 9 3.13 -4.78 3.35
CA LEU A 9 2.81 -3.39 3.65
C LEU A 9 2.40 -2.60 2.40
N THR A 10 3.05 -2.83 1.27
CA THR A 10 2.68 -2.23 -0.01
C THR A 10 1.39 -2.83 -0.55
N ALA A 11 1.16 -4.14 -0.38
CA ALA A 11 -0.10 -4.77 -0.78
C ALA A 11 -1.33 -4.25 -0.02
N ILE A 12 -1.23 -3.94 1.28
CA ILE A 12 -2.36 -3.34 2.02
C ILE A 12 -2.67 -1.91 1.55
N LEU A 13 -1.65 -1.16 1.10
CA LEU A 13 -1.82 0.17 0.50
C LEU A 13 -2.40 0.05 -0.92
N ALA A 14 -1.92 -0.92 -1.70
CA ALA A 14 -2.42 -1.23 -3.03
C ALA A 14 -3.91 -1.62 -3.01
N ASP A 15 -4.33 -2.43 -2.03
CA ASP A 15 -5.74 -2.80 -1.85
C ASP A 15 -6.63 -1.58 -1.53
N ASP A 16 -6.17 -0.67 -0.65
CA ASP A 16 -6.88 0.59 -0.39
C ASP A 16 -6.97 1.47 -1.65
N LEU A 17 -5.88 1.56 -2.40
CA LEU A 17 -5.80 2.34 -3.64
C LEU A 17 -6.76 1.81 -4.71
N MET A 18 -6.80 0.49 -4.91
CA MET A 18 -7.67 -0.16 -5.90
C MET A 18 -9.16 -0.05 -5.54
N LYS A 19 -9.51 -0.02 -4.25
CA LYS A 19 -10.88 0.17 -3.77
C LYS A 19 -11.38 1.60 -3.88
N ASN A 20 -10.48 2.58 -3.80
CA ASN A 20 -10.81 4.00 -3.81
C ASN A 20 -10.27 4.65 -5.11
N LYS A 21 -11.07 4.62 -6.18
CA LYS A 21 -10.64 5.03 -7.54
C LYS A 21 -10.40 6.54 -7.70
N ASP A 22 -10.80 7.34 -6.72
CA ASP A 22 -10.76 8.80 -6.81
C ASP A 22 -9.36 9.39 -6.57
N HIS A 23 -8.40 8.59 -6.09
CA HIS A 23 -7.03 9.06 -5.77
C HIS A 23 -6.30 9.74 -6.94
N PHE A 24 -6.64 9.38 -8.19
CA PHE A 24 -5.99 9.91 -9.39
C PHE A 24 -6.97 10.59 -10.36
N ALA A 25 -8.18 10.96 -9.91
CA ALA A 25 -9.17 11.63 -10.76
C ALA A 25 -8.56 12.86 -11.47
N ASP A 26 -7.71 13.60 -10.75
CA ASP A 26 -7.11 14.86 -11.23
C ASP A 26 -5.66 14.73 -11.71
N GLN A 27 -5.04 13.54 -11.64
CA GLN A 27 -3.59 13.36 -11.86
C GLN A 27 -3.20 12.86 -13.26
N GLY A 28 -4.15 12.81 -14.19
CA GLY A 28 -3.92 12.36 -15.56
C GLY A 28 -3.95 10.84 -15.73
N LYS A 29 -4.46 10.38 -16.88
CA LYS A 29 -4.76 8.96 -17.13
C LYS A 29 -3.52 8.04 -17.10
N SER A 30 -2.34 8.55 -17.47
CA SER A 30 -1.09 7.78 -17.50
C SER A 30 -0.56 7.47 -16.09
N VAL A 31 -0.56 8.46 -15.20
CA VAL A 31 -0.14 8.32 -13.80
C VAL A 31 -1.06 7.32 -13.10
N ALA A 32 -2.38 7.48 -13.26
CA ALA A 32 -3.35 6.54 -12.71
C ALA A 32 -3.09 5.11 -13.18
N LYS A 33 -2.85 4.90 -14.50
CA LYS A 33 -2.56 3.58 -15.07
C LYS A 33 -1.31 2.95 -14.45
N LEU A 34 -0.23 3.71 -14.31
CA LEU A 34 1.02 3.23 -13.71
C LEU A 34 0.78 2.75 -12.26
N TRP A 35 0.10 3.56 -11.46
CA TRP A 35 -0.17 3.22 -10.07
C TRP A 35 -1.11 2.02 -9.90
N TYR A 36 -2.14 1.88 -10.74
CA TYR A 36 -3.01 0.70 -10.69
C TYR A 36 -2.30 -0.56 -11.17
N TRP A 37 -1.41 -0.46 -12.17
CA TRP A 37 -0.56 -1.59 -12.58
C TRP A 37 0.39 -2.01 -11.47
N HIS A 38 1.05 -1.05 -10.81
CA HIS A 38 1.94 -1.36 -9.69
C HIS A 38 1.17 -1.91 -8.48
N ALA A 39 -0.01 -1.38 -8.16
CA ALA A 39 -0.86 -1.92 -7.09
C ALA A 39 -1.31 -3.38 -7.36
N LEU A 40 -1.53 -3.72 -8.62
CA LEU A 40 -1.82 -5.09 -9.03
C LEU A 40 -0.60 -6.00 -8.78
N GLU A 41 0.59 -5.58 -9.21
CA GLU A 41 1.86 -6.30 -9.02
C GLU A 41 2.13 -6.60 -7.54
N GLU A 42 2.07 -5.59 -6.67
CA GLU A 42 2.26 -5.75 -5.22
C GLU A 42 1.22 -6.71 -4.59
N SER A 43 0.01 -6.73 -5.13
CA SER A 43 -1.06 -7.64 -4.67
C SER A 43 -0.79 -9.11 -5.03
N GLU A 44 -0.03 -9.37 -6.09
CA GLU A 44 0.40 -10.72 -6.49
C GLU A 44 1.67 -11.14 -5.73
N HIS A 45 2.61 -10.23 -5.56
CA HIS A 45 3.90 -10.48 -4.90
C HIS A 45 3.76 -10.83 -3.41
N LYS A 46 2.77 -10.28 -2.69
CA LYS A 46 2.57 -10.52 -1.25
C LYS A 46 2.58 -12.01 -0.86
N ALA A 47 1.96 -12.85 -1.68
CA ALA A 47 1.84 -14.28 -1.40
C ALA A 47 3.12 -15.02 -1.79
N VAL A 48 3.66 -14.72 -2.97
CA VAL A 48 4.92 -15.31 -3.45
C VAL A 48 6.06 -15.05 -2.46
N ALA A 49 6.21 -13.81 -1.99
CA ALA A 49 7.24 -13.45 -1.01
C ALA A 49 7.06 -14.21 0.31
N PHE A 50 5.81 -14.36 0.76
CA PHE A 50 5.49 -15.09 1.98
C PHE A 50 5.81 -16.59 1.86
N ASP A 51 5.38 -17.23 0.77
CA ASP A 51 5.59 -18.65 0.51
C ASP A 51 7.08 -18.97 0.42
N VAL A 52 7.84 -18.17 -0.34
CA VAL A 52 9.30 -18.29 -0.43
C VAL A 52 9.94 -18.15 0.96
N TYR A 53 9.49 -17.19 1.78
CA TYR A 53 10.05 -17.01 3.12
C TYR A 53 9.80 -18.21 4.03
N ILE A 54 8.61 -18.81 3.99
CA ILE A 54 8.32 -20.03 4.74
C ILE A 54 9.20 -21.19 4.23
N GLN A 55 9.31 -21.34 2.91
CA GLN A 55 10.06 -22.43 2.28
C GLN A 55 11.56 -22.40 2.59
N VAL A 56 12.16 -21.22 2.74
CA VAL A 56 13.59 -21.08 3.13
C VAL A 56 13.83 -21.11 4.64
N GLY A 57 12.85 -21.54 5.44
CA GLY A 57 12.98 -21.66 6.90
C GLY A 57 12.75 -20.36 7.67
N GLY A 58 11.99 -19.43 7.09
CA GLY A 58 11.61 -18.18 7.74
C GLY A 58 10.82 -18.37 9.03
N THR A 59 11.01 -17.47 9.99
CA THR A 59 10.36 -17.56 11.30
C THR A 59 9.27 -16.50 11.48
N ILE A 60 8.24 -16.84 12.25
CA ILE A 60 7.18 -15.90 12.61
C ILE A 60 7.74 -14.66 13.33
N LYS A 61 8.72 -14.86 14.22
CA LYS A 61 9.42 -13.76 14.90
C LYS A 61 10.14 -12.85 13.90
N GLY A 62 10.80 -13.44 12.90
CA GLY A 62 11.52 -12.72 11.85
C GLY A 62 10.60 -11.84 11.01
N ARG A 63 9.50 -12.38 10.47
CA ARG A 63 8.55 -11.58 9.67
C ARG A 63 7.89 -10.46 10.49
N ARG A 64 7.50 -10.72 11.74
CA ARG A 64 6.89 -9.70 12.61
C ARG A 64 7.83 -8.53 12.88
N LYS A 65 9.10 -8.81 13.22
CA LYS A 65 10.12 -7.76 13.40
C LYS A 65 10.35 -6.99 12.09
N ALA A 66 10.45 -7.70 10.97
CA ALA A 66 10.63 -7.08 9.67
C ALA A 66 9.47 -6.12 9.31
N LEU A 67 8.21 -6.46 9.64
CA LEU A 67 7.07 -5.56 9.41
C LEU A 67 7.19 -4.27 10.22
N ILE A 68 7.57 -4.36 11.51
CA ILE A 68 7.80 -3.16 12.33
C ILE A 68 8.88 -2.26 11.72
N PHE A 69 10.00 -2.83 11.30
CA PHE A 69 11.07 -2.06 10.64
C PHE A 69 10.62 -1.48 9.30
N ALA A 70 9.94 -2.26 8.45
CA ALA A 70 9.43 -1.78 7.18
C ALA A 70 8.46 -0.61 7.37
N THR A 71 7.53 -0.72 8.32
CA THR A 71 6.61 0.38 8.67
C THR A 71 7.39 1.61 9.17
N PHE A 72 8.38 1.44 10.04
CA PHE A 72 9.19 2.55 10.53
C PHE A 72 9.93 3.28 9.40
N PHE A 73 10.62 2.54 8.52
CA PHE A 73 11.38 3.16 7.43
C PHE A 73 10.49 3.83 6.39
N ILE A 74 9.39 3.19 5.98
CA ILE A 74 8.42 3.80 5.06
C ILE A 74 7.82 5.08 5.66
N LEU A 75 7.41 5.06 6.93
CA LEU A 75 6.88 6.26 7.57
C LEU A 75 7.95 7.34 7.68
N LYS A 76 9.17 7.00 8.10
CA LYS A 76 10.28 7.95 8.19
C LYS A 76 10.51 8.66 6.85
N ASP A 77 10.62 7.90 5.76
CA ASP A 77 10.89 8.48 4.44
C ASP A 77 9.70 9.26 3.88
N THR A 78 8.48 8.78 4.13
CA THR A 78 7.23 9.47 3.78
C THR A 78 7.14 10.81 4.50
N PHE A 79 7.31 10.82 5.83
CA PHE A 79 7.28 12.06 6.61
C PHE A 79 8.41 13.00 6.22
N ARG A 80 9.63 12.50 6.02
CA ARG A 80 10.75 13.33 5.54
C ARG A 80 10.39 14.03 4.23
N SER A 81 9.85 13.30 3.26
CA SER A 81 9.45 13.84 1.96
C SER A 81 8.30 14.85 2.11
N MET A 82 7.30 14.53 2.92
CA MET A 82 6.18 15.42 3.25
C MET A 82 6.69 16.73 3.87
N PHE A 83 7.61 16.67 4.84
CA PHE A 83 8.19 17.87 5.47
C PHE A 83 8.93 18.75 4.47
N ILE A 84 9.70 18.15 3.55
CA ILE A 84 10.39 18.88 2.48
C ILE A 84 9.38 19.58 1.57
N MET A 85 8.32 18.88 1.13
CA MET A 85 7.27 19.45 0.29
C MET A 85 6.53 20.60 0.99
N LEU A 86 6.05 20.37 2.22
CA LEU A 86 5.34 21.39 3.00
C LEU A 86 6.19 22.63 3.27
N LYS A 87 7.51 22.46 3.45
CA LYS A 87 8.44 23.58 3.61
C LYS A 87 8.55 24.38 2.32
N ASN A 88 8.74 23.70 1.18
CA ASN A 88 8.88 24.34 -0.13
C ASN A 88 7.58 25.08 -0.55
N ASP A 89 6.42 24.55 -0.17
CA ASP A 89 5.11 25.14 -0.48
C ASP A 89 4.64 26.20 0.55
N GLY A 90 5.48 26.53 1.54
CA GLY A 90 5.16 27.48 2.61
C GLY A 90 3.99 27.06 3.49
N GLN A 91 3.67 25.76 3.56
CA GLN A 91 2.55 25.20 4.33
C GLN A 91 2.97 24.68 5.71
N LEU A 92 4.27 24.46 5.93
CA LEU A 92 4.79 23.78 7.12
C LEU A 92 4.27 24.33 8.45
N TRP A 93 4.12 25.65 8.56
CA TRP A 93 3.71 26.34 9.78
C TRP A 93 2.21 26.65 9.85
N LYS A 94 1.43 26.22 8.85
CA LYS A 94 -0.01 26.48 8.81
C LYS A 94 -0.76 25.39 9.58
N ILE A 95 -1.35 25.77 10.71
CA ILE A 95 -2.15 24.86 11.57
C ILE A 95 -3.24 24.14 10.77
N ARG A 96 -3.89 24.86 9.84
CA ARG A 96 -4.95 24.29 8.99
C ARG A 96 -4.45 23.09 8.17
N THR A 97 -3.24 23.15 7.62
CA THR A 97 -2.65 22.04 6.85
C THR A 97 -2.51 20.79 7.70
N TRP A 98 -2.12 20.93 8.97
CA TRP A 98 -2.01 19.80 9.90
C TRP A 98 -3.37 19.24 10.30
N ILE A 99 -4.37 20.10 10.52
CA ILE A 99 -5.75 19.66 10.77
C ILE A 99 -6.28 18.87 9.57
N ASP A 100 -6.11 19.40 8.35
CA ASP A 100 -6.53 18.74 7.12
C ASP A 100 -5.79 17.41 6.92
N GLY A 101 -4.50 17.35 7.24
CA GLY A 101 -3.71 16.12 7.22
C GLY A 101 -4.19 15.05 8.21
N ILE A 102 -4.49 15.44 9.46
CA ILE A 102 -5.07 14.54 10.47
C ILE A 102 -6.45 14.05 10.01
N ASN A 103 -7.28 14.95 9.47
CA ASN A 103 -8.58 14.61 8.93
C ASN A 103 -8.47 13.60 7.78
N PHE A 104 -7.53 13.80 6.86
CA PHE A 104 -7.27 12.90 5.73
C PHE A 104 -6.82 11.51 6.19
N LEU A 105 -5.85 11.45 7.10
CA LEU A 105 -5.25 10.19 7.58
C LEU A 105 -6.20 9.37 8.46
N PHE A 106 -6.99 10.04 9.31
CA PHE A 106 -7.80 9.36 10.32
C PHE A 106 -9.31 9.46 10.08
N LEU A 107 -9.86 10.60 9.66
CA LEU A 107 -11.31 10.80 9.60
C LEU A 107 -11.91 10.45 8.23
N LYS A 108 -11.62 11.24 7.20
CA LYS A 108 -12.15 11.06 5.84
C LYS A 108 -11.05 11.47 4.83
N PRO A 109 -10.54 10.54 4.01
CA PRO A 109 -10.97 9.16 3.81
C PRO A 109 -10.56 8.17 4.92
N GLY A 110 -9.63 8.54 5.82
CA GLY A 110 -9.28 7.72 6.98
C GLY A 110 -8.36 6.54 6.64
N ILE A 111 -7.38 6.75 5.76
CA ILE A 111 -6.49 5.71 5.20
C ILE A 111 -5.88 4.83 6.30
N LEU A 112 -5.36 5.42 7.37
CA LEU A 112 -4.69 4.67 8.44
C LEU A 112 -5.67 3.71 9.14
N ARG A 113 -6.94 4.08 9.29
CA ARG A 113 -7.96 3.18 9.88
C ARG A 113 -8.24 1.98 8.99
N ARG A 114 -8.23 2.17 7.66
CA ARG A 114 -8.52 1.11 6.68
C ARG A 114 -7.39 0.09 6.59
N ILE A 115 -6.14 0.54 6.67
CA ILE A 115 -4.97 -0.34 6.58
C ILE A 115 -4.56 -0.97 7.93
N LEU A 116 -5.00 -0.41 9.08
CA LEU A 116 -4.59 -0.89 10.40
C LEU A 116 -5.00 -2.34 10.66
N ILE A 117 -6.23 -2.73 10.31
CA ILE A 117 -6.72 -4.10 10.51
C ILE A 117 -5.88 -5.11 9.70
N PRO A 118 -5.70 -4.94 8.37
CA PRO A 118 -4.81 -5.80 7.58
C PRO A 118 -3.35 -5.85 8.09
N TRP A 119 -2.82 -4.71 8.53
CA TRP A 119 -1.49 -4.64 9.14
C TRP A 119 -1.40 -5.48 10.43
N LEU A 120 -2.40 -5.40 11.32
CA LEU A 120 -2.47 -6.20 12.55
C LEU A 120 -2.60 -7.70 12.27
N LYS A 121 -3.34 -8.10 11.21
CA LYS A 121 -3.52 -9.53 10.88
C LYS A 121 -2.19 -10.21 10.56
N PHE A 122 -1.19 -9.51 10.03
CA PHE A 122 0.15 -10.07 9.75
C PHE A 122 0.85 -10.62 11.00
N PHE A 123 0.49 -10.12 12.18
CA PHE A 123 1.03 -10.59 13.45
C PHE A 123 0.40 -11.91 13.90
N ARG A 124 -0.67 -12.40 13.29
CA ARG A 124 -1.23 -13.71 13.67
C ARG A 124 -0.29 -14.86 13.33
N LYS A 125 -0.38 -15.95 14.09
CA LYS A 125 0.45 -17.16 13.89
C LYS A 125 0.04 -17.91 12.62
N ASP A 126 -1.27 -17.98 12.39
CA ASP A 126 -1.95 -18.67 11.29
C ASP A 126 -2.18 -17.78 10.07
N PHE A 127 -1.61 -16.58 10.03
CA PHE A 127 -1.78 -15.64 8.92
C PHE A 127 -1.24 -16.20 7.60
N HIS A 128 -2.02 -16.06 6.53
CA HIS A 128 -1.59 -16.15 5.14
C HIS A 128 -2.02 -14.90 4.35
N PRO A 129 -1.21 -14.37 3.41
CA PRO A 129 -1.61 -13.21 2.60
C PRO A 129 -2.91 -13.39 1.81
N TRP A 130 -3.26 -14.63 1.46
CA TRP A 130 -4.52 -14.98 0.80
C TRP A 130 -5.74 -14.98 1.73
N ASP A 131 -5.58 -14.87 3.05
CA ASP A 131 -6.70 -14.67 3.99
C ASP A 131 -7.47 -13.38 3.67
N HIS A 132 -6.79 -12.40 3.05
CA HIS A 132 -7.43 -11.31 2.33
C HIS A 132 -7.51 -11.68 0.85
N ASN A 133 -8.55 -12.45 0.51
CA ASN A 133 -8.81 -12.80 -0.88
C ASN A 133 -9.25 -11.53 -1.64
N ASN A 134 -8.34 -11.01 -2.46
CA ASN A 134 -8.56 -9.89 -3.36
C ASN A 134 -8.45 -10.32 -4.84
N LEU A 135 -8.61 -11.62 -5.12
CA LEU A 135 -8.51 -12.17 -6.47
C LEU A 135 -9.51 -11.52 -7.44
N ASP A 136 -10.75 -11.28 -7.00
CA ASP A 136 -11.75 -10.60 -7.83
C ASP A 136 -11.32 -9.17 -8.22
N SER A 137 -10.66 -8.45 -7.29
CA SER A 137 -10.11 -7.13 -7.55
C SER A 137 -8.92 -7.21 -8.51
N ILE A 138 -8.02 -8.18 -8.30
CA ILE A 138 -6.87 -8.46 -9.18
C ILE A 138 -7.35 -8.74 -10.60
N ASP A 139 -8.33 -9.64 -10.77
CA ASP A 139 -8.87 -10.02 -12.08
C ASP A 139 -9.58 -8.86 -12.78
N TYR A 140 -10.34 -8.06 -12.03
CA TYR A 140 -10.94 -6.83 -12.56
C TYR A 140 -9.86 -5.90 -13.11
N TRP A 141 -8.81 -5.61 -12.34
CA TRP A 141 -7.76 -4.68 -12.75
C TRP A 141 -6.88 -5.24 -13.87
N LYS A 142 -6.59 -6.55 -13.88
CA LYS A 142 -5.94 -7.23 -15.02
C LYS A 142 -6.69 -6.99 -16.32
N ARG A 143 -8.00 -7.20 -16.33
CA ARG A 143 -8.83 -6.97 -17.54
C ARG A 143 -8.79 -5.50 -17.97
N GLN A 144 -8.92 -4.57 -17.04
CA GLN A 144 -8.91 -3.13 -17.33
C GLN A 144 -7.56 -2.64 -17.87
N ILE A 145 -6.45 -3.11 -17.32
CA ILE A 145 -5.10 -2.75 -17.76
C ILE A 145 -4.81 -3.38 -19.13
N THR A 146 -5.18 -4.64 -19.33
CA THR A 146 -4.92 -5.40 -20.58
C THR A 146 -5.78 -4.91 -21.75
N GLN A 147 -7.08 -4.64 -21.55
CA GLN A 147 -7.95 -4.08 -22.59
C GLN A 147 -7.49 -2.70 -23.06
N LYS A 148 -7.01 -1.84 -22.15
CA LYS A 148 -6.49 -0.52 -22.51
C LYS A 148 -5.09 -0.56 -23.13
N SER A 149 -4.39 -1.68 -23.05
CA SER A 149 -3.12 -1.90 -23.75
C SER A 149 -3.34 -2.25 -25.22
N THR A 150 -4.43 -2.94 -25.54
CA THR A 150 -4.76 -3.40 -26.89
C THR A 150 -5.57 -2.40 -27.70
N ALA A 151 -6.32 -1.50 -27.05
CA ALA A 151 -7.08 -0.43 -27.72
C ALA A 151 -6.24 0.78 -28.20
N ASN A 152 -4.91 0.78 -27.97
CA ASN A 152 -3.97 1.84 -28.38
C ASN A 152 -2.91 1.33 -29.38
N LEU A 153 -3.17 0.20 -30.04
CA LEU A 153 -2.42 -0.32 -31.20
C LEU A 153 -3.37 -0.33 -32.40
#